data_AF-A0A8J7L987-F1
#
_entry.id   AF-A0A8J7L987-F1
#
_cell.length_a   1.000
_cell.length_b   1.000
_cell.length_c   1.000
_cell.angle_alpha   90.00
_cell.angle_beta   90.00
_cell.angle_gamma   90.00
#
_symmetry.space_group_name_H-M   'P 1'
#
loop_
_entity.id
_entity.type
_entity.pdbx_description
1 polymer ?
#
loop_
_entity_poly.entity_id
_entity_poly.type
_entity_poly.pdbx_seq_one_letter_code
_entity_poly.pdbx_strand_id
1 'polypeptide(L)'
;MPAPYSTDLRQRVINAYESKQGSQRQLAERFQVSVSFIKRLIRRYRDTGQVTSLPHGGGAIAKIRNSSLAVIEQLVDEQPDAILEELCSGFAAKSGVEVSVTTMHRAVQRLKLTTKKNTIC
;
A
#
# COMPACT_ATOMS: atom_id res chain seq x y z
N MET A 1 1.12 4.64 13.72
CA MET A 1 2.18 5.35 12.95
C MET A 1 1.99 6.85 13.17
N PRO A 2 3.05 7.62 13.45
CA PRO A 2 2.91 9.07 13.65
C PRO A 2 2.46 9.74 12.35
N ALA A 3 1.53 10.69 12.46
CA ALA A 3 1.01 11.43 11.33
C ALA A 3 2.11 12.33 10.71
N PRO A 4 2.17 12.45 9.37
CA PRO A 4 3.07 13.41 8.74
C PRO A 4 2.69 14.84 9.13
N TYR A 5 3.70 15.72 9.25
CA TYR A 5 3.45 17.17 9.33
C TYR A 5 2.59 17.64 8.15
N SER A 6 1.72 18.61 8.42
CA SER A 6 0.79 19.18 7.44
C SER A 6 1.51 19.69 6.19
N THR A 7 0.81 19.65 5.06
CA THR A 7 1.30 20.16 3.78
C THR A 7 1.61 21.65 3.86
N ASP A 8 0.77 22.42 4.56
CA ASP A 8 0.97 23.84 4.80
C ASP A 8 2.30 24.14 5.51
N LEU A 9 2.63 23.41 6.59
CA LEU A 9 3.90 23.60 7.30
C LEU A 9 5.10 23.34 6.40
N ARG A 10 5.02 22.27 5.59
CA ARG A 10 6.08 21.93 4.63
C ARG A 10 6.27 23.01 3.57
N GLN A 11 5.17 23.57 3.08
CA GLN A 11 5.19 24.62 2.07
C GLN A 11 5.79 25.90 2.63
N ARG A 12 5.41 26.31 3.84
CA ARG A 12 6.01 27.47 4.51
C ARG A 12 7.52 27.31 4.76
N VAL A 13 7.97 26.12 5.14
CA VAL A 13 9.40 25.82 5.31
C VAL A 13 10.16 25.93 3.99
N ILE A 14 9.59 25.40 2.90
CA ILE A 14 10.23 25.44 1.58
C ILE A 14 10.27 26.87 1.04
N ASN A 15 9.19 27.63 1.14
CA ASN A 15 9.16 29.05 0.72
C ASN A 15 10.23 29.87 1.47
N ALA A 16 10.38 29.64 2.78
CA ALA A 16 11.40 30.30 3.60
C ALA A 16 12.83 29.88 3.19
N TYR A 17 13.03 28.61 2.81
CA TYR A 17 14.30 28.11 2.28
C TYR A 17 14.65 28.72 0.92
N GLU A 18 13.69 28.78 -0.01
CA GLU A 18 13.88 29.40 -1.33
C GLU A 18 14.15 30.90 -1.24
N SER A 19 13.46 31.57 -0.32
CA SER A 19 13.67 32.99 0.00
C SER A 19 14.98 33.26 0.76
N LYS A 20 15.82 32.24 1.00
CA LYS A 20 17.10 32.31 1.73
C LYS A 20 16.99 33.01 3.09
N GLN A 21 15.87 32.81 3.80
CA GLN A 21 15.57 33.50 5.07
C GLN A 21 16.40 33.02 6.26
N GLY A 22 17.36 32.11 6.05
CA GLY A 22 18.29 31.65 7.08
C GLY A 22 18.85 30.25 6.81
N SER A 23 19.69 29.80 7.74
CA SER A 23 20.22 28.44 7.76
C SER A 23 19.13 27.42 8.13
N GLN A 24 19.34 26.14 7.81
CA GLN A 24 18.41 25.06 8.17
C GLN A 24 18.13 24.96 9.68
N ARG A 25 19.08 25.38 10.52
CA ARG A 25 18.90 25.43 11.99
C ARG A 25 17.96 26.57 12.40
N GLN A 26 18.16 27.76 11.83
CA GLN A 26 17.29 28.92 12.10
C GLN A 26 15.85 28.66 11.63
N LEU A 27 15.68 27.99 10.48
CA LEU A 27 14.36 27.57 10.03
C LEU A 27 13.72 26.55 10.99
N ALA A 28 14.52 25.64 11.56
CA ALA A 28 14.02 24.62 12.48
C ALA A 28 13.48 25.26 13.77
N GLU A 29 14.21 26.22 14.32
CA GLU A 29 13.79 27.01 15.48
C GLU A 29 12.54 27.82 15.18
N ARG A 30 12.51 28.54 14.04
CA ARG A 30 11.38 29.38 13.63
C ARG A 30 10.08 28.60 13.47
N PHE A 31 10.16 27.42 12.85
CA PHE A 31 8.99 26.57 12.60
C PHE A 31 8.74 25.56 13.73
N GLN A 32 9.52 25.59 14.82
CA GLN A 32 9.43 24.68 15.96
C GLN A 32 9.45 23.19 15.54
N VAL A 33 10.29 22.87 14.57
CA VAL A 33 10.45 21.50 14.03
C VAL A 33 11.89 21.03 14.21
N SER A 34 12.11 19.73 14.08
CA SER A 34 13.47 19.19 14.15
C SER A 34 14.29 19.57 12.92
N VAL A 35 15.60 19.81 13.11
CA VAL A 35 16.55 20.04 12.00
C VAL A 35 16.57 18.86 11.03
N SER A 36 16.41 17.64 11.53
CA SER A 36 16.31 16.42 10.72
C SER A 36 15.10 16.42 9.78
N PHE A 37 13.96 16.96 10.22
CA PHE A 37 12.78 17.13 9.36
C PHE A 37 13.07 18.11 8.23
N ILE A 38 13.65 19.28 8.53
CA ILE A 38 14.01 20.27 7.50
C ILE A 38 15.01 19.71 6.50
N LYS A 39 16.07 19.03 6.97
CA LYS A 39 17.05 18.38 6.09
C LYS A 39 16.40 17.39 5.12
N ARG A 40 15.52 16.52 5.63
CA ARG A 40 14.80 15.54 4.81
C ARG A 40 13.86 16.21 3.82
N LEU A 41 13.16 17.26 4.25
CA LEU A 41 12.23 18.00 3.40
C LEU A 41 12.96 18.71 2.26
N ILE A 42 14.04 19.45 2.54
CA ILE A 42 14.85 20.14 1.53
C ILE A 42 15.48 19.15 0.56
N ARG A 43 16.04 18.04 1.06
CA ARG A 43 16.61 16.99 0.19
C ARG A 43 15.56 16.48 -0.79
N ARG A 44 14.38 16.09 -0.30
CA ARG A 44 13.27 15.64 -1.15
C ARG A 44 12.87 16.72 -2.16
N TYR A 45 12.75 17.97 -1.71
CA TYR A 45 12.37 19.08 -2.58
C TYR A 45 13.37 19.26 -3.73
N ARG A 46 14.67 19.13 -3.46
CA ARG A 46 15.72 19.18 -4.50
C ARG A 46 15.66 17.99 -5.46
N ASP A 47 15.34 16.80 -4.96
CA ASP A 47 15.30 15.57 -5.78
C ASP A 47 14.03 15.48 -6.65
N THR A 48 12.88 15.98 -6.16
CA THR A 48 11.56 15.74 -6.78
C THR A 48 10.79 17.00 -7.16
N GLY A 49 11.17 18.17 -6.64
CA GLY A 49 10.40 19.42 -6.78
C GLY A 49 9.07 19.43 -6.00
N GLN A 50 8.74 18.38 -5.26
CA GLN A 50 7.44 18.23 -4.61
C GLN A 50 7.51 18.53 -3.10
N VAL A 51 6.52 19.29 -2.63
CA VAL A 51 6.33 19.68 -1.22
C VAL A 51 5.47 18.65 -0.45
N THR A 52 4.65 17.90 -1.17
CA THR A 52 3.66 16.99 -0.61
C THR A 52 4.31 15.77 0.06
N SER A 53 3.59 15.17 1.01
CA SER A 53 4.01 13.87 1.52
C SER A 53 3.80 12.82 0.44
N LEU A 54 4.74 11.88 0.33
CA LEU A 54 4.50 10.63 -0.39
C LEU A 54 3.22 10.01 0.15
N PRO A 55 2.39 9.41 -0.72
CA PRO A 55 1.33 8.53 -0.26
C PRO A 55 1.97 7.48 0.66
N HIS A 56 1.23 7.06 1.69
CA HIS A 56 1.69 5.93 2.50
C HIS A 56 1.99 4.79 1.53
N GLY A 57 3.23 4.27 1.58
CA GLY A 57 3.61 3.11 0.80
C GLY A 57 2.61 2.02 1.16
N GLY A 58 1.70 1.73 0.24
CA GLY A 58 0.62 0.78 0.49
C GLY A 58 1.20 -0.53 1.02
N GLY A 59 0.37 -1.30 1.72
CA GLY A 59 0.76 -2.64 2.14
C GLY A 59 1.22 -3.50 0.95
N ALA A 60 1.84 -4.65 1.26
CA ALA A 60 2.35 -5.57 0.26
C ALA A 60 1.35 -5.81 -0.89
N ILE A 61 1.86 -5.80 -2.13
CA ILE A 61 1.05 -6.05 -3.32
C ILE A 61 0.42 -7.44 -3.19
N ALA A 62 -0.92 -7.51 -3.26
CA ALA A 62 -1.63 -8.78 -3.14
C ALA A 62 -1.21 -9.74 -4.28
N LYS A 63 -0.90 -11.00 -3.93
CA LYS A 63 -0.59 -12.06 -4.90
C LYS A 63 -1.74 -12.29 -5.89
N ILE A 64 -2.98 -12.20 -5.41
CA ILE A 64 -4.18 -12.26 -6.24
C ILE A 64 -4.53 -10.84 -6.67
N ARG A 65 -4.19 -10.52 -7.93
CA ARG A 65 -4.59 -9.25 -8.57
C ARG A 65 -5.98 -9.37 -9.18
N ASN A 66 -6.59 -8.24 -9.53
CA ASN A 66 -7.90 -8.20 -10.16
C ASN A 66 -7.96 -9.03 -11.46
N SER A 67 -6.85 -9.11 -12.22
CA SER A 67 -6.73 -9.96 -13.41
C SER A 67 -6.86 -11.45 -13.10
N SER A 68 -6.41 -11.88 -11.92
CA SER A 68 -6.46 -13.27 -11.46
C SER A 68 -7.79 -13.61 -10.79
N LEU A 69 -8.65 -12.62 -10.50
CA LEU A 69 -9.97 -12.85 -9.93
C LEU A 69 -10.90 -13.56 -10.93
N ALA A 70 -10.81 -13.23 -12.23
CA ALA A 70 -11.59 -13.90 -13.27
C ALA A 70 -11.31 -15.41 -13.34
N VAL A 71 -10.07 -15.83 -13.07
CA VAL A 71 -9.70 -17.26 -13.01
C VAL A 71 -10.37 -17.95 -11.82
N ILE A 72 -10.53 -17.24 -10.70
CA ILE A 72 -11.21 -17.75 -9.51
C ILE A 72 -12.72 -17.85 -9.76
N GLU A 73 -13.33 -16.86 -10.43
CA GLU A 73 -14.75 -16.94 -10.83
C GLU A 73 -15.00 -18.15 -11.72
N GLN A 74 -14.20 -18.34 -12.77
CA GLN A 74 -14.32 -19.50 -13.66
C GLN A 74 -14.16 -20.83 -12.92
N LEU A 75 -13.21 -20.93 -11.99
CA LEU A 75 -13.03 -22.14 -11.18
C LEU A 75 -14.24 -22.42 -10.27
N VAL A 76 -14.85 -21.38 -9.71
CA VAL A 76 -16.05 -21.52 -8.88
C VAL A 76 -17.28 -21.87 -9.72
N ASP A 77 -17.40 -21.33 -10.93
CA ASP A 77 -18.49 -21.71 -11.86
C ASP A 77 -18.34 -23.15 -12.36
N GLU A 78 -17.12 -23.60 -12.63
CA GLU A 78 -16.83 -25.00 -13.02
C GLU A 78 -17.06 -25.97 -11.84
N GLN A 79 -16.77 -25.54 -10.61
CA GLN A 79 -16.86 -26.37 -9.41
C GLN A 79 -17.47 -25.58 -8.23
N PRO A 80 -18.81 -25.41 -8.19
CA PRO A 80 -19.46 -24.59 -7.17
C PRO A 80 -19.37 -25.17 -5.76
N ASP A 81 -19.14 -26.49 -5.65
CA ASP A 81 -18.97 -27.20 -4.38
C ASP A 81 -17.50 -27.35 -3.93
N ALA A 82 -16.55 -26.77 -4.66
CA ALA A 82 -15.12 -26.90 -4.35
C ALA A 82 -14.76 -26.31 -2.98
N ILE A 83 -13.88 -27.01 -2.28
CA ILE A 83 -13.32 -26.56 -1.00
C ILE A 83 -12.22 -25.53 -1.28
N LEU A 84 -11.93 -24.63 -0.32
CA LEU A 84 -10.89 -23.61 -0.48
C LEU A 84 -9.50 -24.17 -0.83
N GLU A 85 -9.15 -25.37 -0.39
CA GLU A 85 -7.88 -26.04 -0.73
C GLU A 85 -7.83 -26.49 -2.20
N GLU A 86 -8.95 -26.99 -2.70
CA GLU A 86 -9.11 -27.38 -4.11
C GLU A 86 -9.05 -26.14 -5.00
N LEU A 87 -9.67 -25.03 -4.57
CA LEU A 87 -9.54 -23.75 -5.25
C LEU A 87 -8.10 -23.23 -5.26
N CYS A 88 -7.35 -23.37 -4.16
CA CYS A 88 -5.92 -23.02 -4.14
C CYS A 88 -5.13 -23.85 -5.16
N SER A 89 -5.37 -25.17 -5.19
CA SER A 89 -4.69 -26.09 -6.11
C SER A 89 -5.05 -25.82 -7.57
N GLY A 90 -6.34 -25.63 -7.88
CA GLY A 90 -6.83 -25.27 -9.21
C GLY A 90 -6.33 -23.90 -9.67
N PHE A 91 -6.26 -22.93 -8.75
CA PHE A 91 -5.69 -21.62 -9.04
C PHE A 91 -4.19 -21.69 -9.31
N ALA A 92 -3.42 -22.47 -8.55
CA ALA A 92 -2.00 -22.70 -8.82
C ALA A 92 -1.79 -23.36 -10.19
N ALA A 93 -2.64 -24.34 -10.56
CA ALA A 93 -2.58 -25.00 -11.87
C ALA A 93 -2.88 -24.05 -13.04
N LYS A 94 -3.90 -23.17 -12.92
CA LYS A 94 -4.29 -22.24 -13.99
C LYS A 94 -3.40 -20.98 -14.07
N SER A 95 -2.96 -20.44 -12.93
CA SER A 95 -2.24 -19.15 -12.85
C SER A 95 -0.73 -19.27 -12.61
N GLY A 96 -0.24 -20.44 -12.21
CA GLY A 96 1.14 -20.67 -11.80
C GLY A 96 1.53 -20.02 -10.47
N VAL A 97 0.57 -19.45 -9.72
CA VAL A 97 0.83 -18.74 -8.46
C VAL A 97 0.25 -19.51 -7.28
N GLU A 98 1.12 -19.96 -6.38
CA GLU A 98 0.71 -20.58 -5.13
C GLU A 98 0.25 -19.54 -4.10
N VAL A 99 -0.95 -19.77 -3.56
CA VAL A 99 -1.60 -18.92 -2.57
C VAL A 99 -2.07 -19.74 -1.37
N SER A 100 -2.00 -19.16 -0.18
CA SER A 100 -2.52 -19.82 1.03
C SER A 100 -4.05 -19.84 1.01
N VAL A 101 -4.65 -20.78 1.75
CA VAL A 101 -6.11 -20.87 1.98
C VAL A 101 -6.68 -19.53 2.48
N THR A 102 -5.96 -18.85 3.37
CA THR A 102 -6.35 -17.52 3.88
C THR A 102 -6.35 -16.43 2.80
N THR A 103 -5.43 -16.51 1.84
CA THR A 103 -5.36 -15.59 0.70
C THR A 103 -6.51 -15.86 -0.27
N MET A 104 -6.80 -17.15 -0.53
CA MET A 104 -7.92 -17.58 -1.36
C MET A 104 -9.26 -17.17 -0.75
N HIS A 105 -9.47 -17.40 0.55
CA HIS A 105 -10.68 -16.97 1.26
C HIS A 105 -10.90 -15.45 1.14
N ARG A 106 -9.84 -14.63 1.27
CA ARG A 106 -9.94 -13.18 1.08
C ARG A 106 -10.31 -12.80 -0.36
N ALA A 107 -9.83 -13.54 -1.36
CA ALA A 107 -10.18 -13.30 -2.76
C ALA A 107 -11.64 -13.68 -3.05
N VAL A 108 -12.08 -14.84 -2.59
CA VAL A 108 -13.48 -15.29 -2.70
C VAL A 108 -14.44 -14.31 -2.00
N GLN A 109 -14.08 -13.81 -0.81
CA GLN A 109 -14.86 -12.78 -0.11
C GLN A 109 -14.95 -11.46 -0.90
N ARG A 110 -13.88 -11.05 -1.59
CA ARG A 110 -13.91 -9.85 -2.47
C ARG A 110 -14.87 -10.04 -3.64
N LEU A 111 -14.99 -11.26 -4.15
CA LEU A 111 -15.92 -11.65 -5.22
C LEU A 111 -17.36 -11.88 -4.72
N LYS A 112 -17.61 -11.78 -3.40
CA LYS A 112 -18.90 -12.09 -2.76
C LYS A 112 -19.41 -13.50 -3.06
N LEU A 113 -18.51 -14.43 -3.41
CA LEU A 113 -18.85 -15.83 -3.64
C LEU A 113 -18.89 -16.57 -2.30
N THR A 114 -19.84 -17.51 -2.18
CA THR A 114 -19.96 -18.36 -1.00
C THR A 114 -19.44 -19.76 -1.33
N THR A 115 -18.31 -20.14 -0.77
CA THR A 115 -17.81 -21.53 -0.82
C THR A 115 -18.05 -22.26 0.47
N LYS A 116 -18.15 -23.59 0.36
CA LYS A 116 -18.14 -24.48 1.52
C LYS A 116 -16.80 -24.35 2.25
N LYS A 117 -16.88 -24.13 3.57
CA LYS A 117 -15.71 -24.14 4.46
C LYS A 117 -15.57 -25.52 5.07
N ASN A 118 -14.62 -26.30 4.59
CA ASN A 118 -14.09 -27.41 5.37
C ASN A 118 -12.65 -27.09 5.75
N THR A 119 -12.42 -26.84 7.04
CA THR A 119 -11.13 -27.08 7.67
C THR A 119 -10.94 -28.59 7.72
N ILE A 120 -10.16 -29.15 6.80
CA ILE A 120 -9.57 -30.47 7.04
C ILE A 120 -8.55 -30.22 8.16
N CYS A 121 -8.84 -30.76 9.33
CA CYS A 121 -7.98 -30.68 10.52
C CYS A 121 -6.72 -31.54 10.33
#